data_AF-A0A2T3IN21-F1
#
_entry.id   AF-A0A2T3IN21-F1
#
_cell.length_a   1.000
_cell.length_b   1.000
_cell.length_c   1.000
_cell.angle_alpha   90.00
_cell.angle_beta   90.00
_cell.angle_gamma   90.00
#
_symmetry.space_group_name_H-M   'P 1'
#
loop_
_entity.id
_entity.type
_entity.pdbx_description
1 polymer ?
#
loop_
_entity_poly.entity_id
_entity_poly.type
_entity_poly.pdbx_seq_one_letter_code
_entity_poly.pdbx_strand_id
1 'polypeptide(L)'
;MTKLAIVTTIGLLFLTGCSVGEPVRLSANGIVKWSDGRTEGMHVSQTGSSLTFVNHSNEVGEPPLVIFARIDSARNDNCEYFYVETAVKKRLKVCETGEVTLFNHGKVVNVGHMVKPRY
;
A
#
# COMPACT_ATOMS: atom_id res chain seq x y z
N MET A 1 39.69 21.41 56.17
CA MET A 1 38.88 21.77 54.99
C MET A 1 39.23 20.83 53.86
N THR A 2 38.20 20.19 53.31
CA THR A 2 38.21 19.14 52.30
C THR A 2 38.44 19.69 50.89
N LYS A 3 39.00 18.88 49.98
CA LYS A 3 38.32 18.41 48.74
C LYS A 3 39.22 17.49 47.89
N LEU A 4 38.81 16.23 47.81
CA LEU A 4 39.20 15.28 46.76
C LEU A 4 38.57 15.71 45.42
N ALA A 5 39.32 15.64 44.33
CA ALA A 5 38.78 15.70 42.97
C ALA A 5 38.64 14.26 42.44
N ILE A 6 37.39 13.81 42.31
CA ILE A 6 37.03 12.55 41.63
C ILE A 6 36.62 12.94 40.21
N VAL A 7 37.36 12.46 39.21
CA VAL A 7 37.03 12.61 37.79
C VAL A 7 36.02 11.53 37.43
N THR A 8 34.79 11.95 37.16
CA THR A 8 33.68 11.09 36.74
C THR A 8 33.73 10.84 35.23
N THR A 9 34.02 9.60 34.84
CA THR A 9 33.85 9.06 33.49
C THR A 9 32.36 8.90 33.17
N ILE A 10 31.87 9.63 32.17
CA ILE A 10 30.51 9.52 31.64
C ILE A 10 30.50 8.44 30.55
N GLY A 11 29.84 7.32 30.81
CA GLY A 11 29.54 6.29 29.82
C GLY A 11 28.30 6.68 29.00
N LEU A 12 28.43 6.72 27.67
CA LEU A 12 27.29 6.89 26.76
C LEU A 12 26.52 5.57 26.61
N LEU A 13 25.24 5.58 26.99
CA LEU A 13 24.26 4.55 26.68
C LEU A 13 23.68 4.81 25.28
N PHE A 14 23.94 3.92 24.32
CA PHE A 14 23.25 3.91 23.04
C PHE A 14 21.90 3.19 23.20
N LEU A 15 20.82 3.98 23.28
CA LEU A 15 19.45 3.47 23.13
C LEU A 15 19.19 3.25 21.63
N THR A 16 19.25 2.01 21.16
CA THR A 16 18.73 1.63 19.84
C THR A 16 17.21 1.53 19.94
N GLY A 17 16.51 2.63 19.67
CA GLY A 17 15.08 2.59 19.43
C GLY A 17 14.81 1.93 18.09
N CYS A 18 14.15 0.77 18.09
CA CYS A 18 13.56 0.22 16.87
C CYS A 18 12.44 1.16 16.43
N SER A 19 12.71 2.06 15.49
CA SER A 19 11.65 2.75 14.76
C SER A 19 10.90 1.67 13.98
N VAL A 20 9.72 1.27 14.44
CA VAL A 20 8.76 0.55 13.61
C VAL A 20 8.46 1.52 12.48
N GLY A 21 9.04 1.25 11.30
CA GLY A 21 8.92 2.12 10.13
C GLY A 21 7.45 2.42 9.87
N GLU A 22 7.16 3.71 9.68
CA GLU A 22 5.81 4.16 9.39
C GLU A 22 5.26 3.37 8.19
N PRO A 23 4.01 2.87 8.25
CA PRO A 23 3.43 2.11 7.16
C PRO A 23 3.59 2.86 5.83
N VAL A 24 4.10 2.18 4.79
CA VAL A 24 4.09 2.69 3.41
C VAL A 24 2.64 3.00 3.08
N ARG A 25 2.28 4.29 3.01
CA ARG A 25 0.91 4.72 2.74
C ARG A 25 0.76 4.93 1.26
N LEU A 26 0.02 4.05 0.59
CA LEU A 26 -0.73 4.45 -0.60
C LEU A 26 -1.63 5.62 -0.16
N SER A 27 -1.16 6.84 -0.41
CA SER A 27 -1.75 8.07 0.14
C SER A 27 -2.36 8.97 -0.93
N ALA A 28 -2.33 8.54 -2.19
CA ALA A 28 -2.79 9.33 -3.31
C ALA A 28 -3.57 8.50 -4.33
N ASN A 29 -4.65 9.11 -4.83
CA ASN A 29 -5.37 8.63 -6.00
C ASN A 29 -4.43 8.58 -7.22
N GLY A 30 -4.71 7.66 -8.13
CA GLY A 30 -3.87 7.44 -9.30
C GLY A 30 -4.61 6.83 -10.47
N ILE A 31 -3.85 6.45 -11.48
CA ILE A 31 -4.33 5.67 -12.62
C ILE A 31 -3.47 4.42 -12.67
N VAL A 32 -4.07 3.24 -12.76
CA VAL A 32 -3.35 2.01 -13.09
C VAL A 32 -3.35 1.84 -14.60
N LYS A 33 -2.16 1.71 -15.18
CA LYS A 33 -1.98 1.30 -16.56
C LYS A 33 -1.63 -0.18 -16.58
N TRP A 34 -2.54 -0.98 -17.10
CA TRP A 34 -2.40 -2.42 -17.22
C TRP A 34 -1.54 -2.80 -18.43
N SER A 35 -0.96 -4.00 -18.38
CA SER A 35 -0.11 -4.56 -19.44
C SER A 35 -0.88 -4.85 -20.74
N ASP A 36 -2.21 -4.99 -20.65
CA ASP A 36 -3.11 -5.12 -21.79
C ASP A 36 -3.44 -3.79 -22.48
N GLY A 37 -2.86 -2.68 -22.00
CA GLY A 37 -3.07 -1.33 -22.53
C GLY A 37 -4.28 -0.60 -21.94
N ARG A 38 -5.09 -1.24 -21.08
CA ARG A 38 -6.22 -0.58 -20.41
C ARG A 38 -5.72 0.34 -19.31
N THR A 39 -6.48 1.41 -19.06
CA THR A 39 -6.20 2.36 -17.98
C THR A 39 -7.42 2.50 -17.07
N GLU A 40 -7.22 2.43 -15.77
CA GLU A 40 -8.29 2.54 -14.79
C GLU A 40 -7.90 3.55 -13.72
N GLY A 41 -8.79 4.52 -13.46
CA GLY A 41 -8.63 5.39 -12.30
C GLY A 41 -8.69 4.56 -11.03
N MET A 42 -7.88 4.91 -10.03
CA MET A 42 -7.85 4.25 -8.73
C MET A 42 -7.99 5.30 -7.64
N HIS A 43 -9.03 5.14 -6.82
CA HIS A 43 -9.27 5.91 -5.63
C HIS A 43 -8.73 5.15 -4.42
N VAL A 44 -7.99 5.86 -3.58
CA VAL A 44 -7.43 5.34 -2.33
C VAL A 44 -8.15 6.02 -1.17
N SER A 45 -8.67 5.24 -0.23
CA SER A 45 -9.28 5.81 0.97
C SER A 45 -8.27 6.64 1.77
N GLN A 46 -8.75 7.58 2.59
CA GLN A 46 -7.87 8.47 3.37
C GLN A 46 -6.84 7.73 4.24
N THR A 47 -7.19 6.52 4.70
CA THR A 47 -6.34 5.66 5.53
C THR A 47 -5.48 4.68 4.72
N GLY A 48 -5.68 4.61 3.40
CA GLY A 48 -5.09 3.59 2.52
C GLY A 48 -5.60 2.17 2.84
N SER A 49 -6.69 2.02 3.57
CA SER A 49 -7.24 0.71 3.94
C SER A 49 -8.09 0.08 2.85
N SER A 50 -8.52 0.87 1.86
CA SER A 50 -9.28 0.38 0.73
C SER A 50 -8.93 1.10 -0.58
N LEU A 51 -9.08 0.36 -1.68
CA LEU A 51 -8.89 0.83 -3.05
C LEU A 51 -10.18 0.57 -3.85
N THR A 52 -10.50 1.52 -4.72
CA THR A 52 -11.66 1.43 -5.62
C THR A 52 -11.25 1.86 -7.02
N PHE A 53 -11.63 1.11 -8.04
CA PHE A 53 -11.35 1.48 -9.44
C PHE A 53 -12.52 2.31 -10.01
N VAL A 54 -12.21 3.49 -10.54
CA VAL A 54 -13.15 4.60 -10.81
C VAL A 54 -13.84 4.48 -12.19
N ASN A 55 -13.43 3.54 -13.04
CA ASN A 55 -14.11 3.28 -14.32
C ASN A 55 -15.37 2.41 -14.15
N HIS A 56 -16.21 2.70 -13.16
CA HIS A 56 -17.57 2.15 -13.09
C HIS A 56 -18.51 3.32 -13.28
N SER A 57 -19.12 3.39 -14.47
CA SER A 57 -20.14 4.38 -14.74
C SER A 57 -21.40 4.02 -13.94
N ASN A 58 -22.19 5.01 -13.53
CA ASN A 58 -23.49 4.78 -12.86
C ASN A 58 -24.59 4.39 -13.86
N GLU A 59 -24.21 3.85 -15.03
CA GLU A 59 -25.15 3.46 -16.07
C GLU A 59 -25.81 2.12 -15.75
N VAL A 60 -27.08 1.99 -16.14
CA VAL A 60 -27.83 0.74 -15.97
C VAL A 60 -27.17 -0.34 -16.82
N GLY A 61 -26.59 -1.36 -16.18
CA GLY A 61 -25.91 -2.48 -16.84
C GLY A 61 -24.41 -2.57 -16.60
N GLU A 62 -23.83 -1.63 -15.85
CA GLU A 62 -22.40 -1.63 -15.54
C GLU A 62 -22.01 -2.59 -14.42
N PRO A 63 -20.76 -3.07 -14.41
CA PRO A 63 -20.26 -3.95 -13.37
C PRO A 63 -20.37 -3.31 -11.98
N PRO A 64 -20.68 -4.11 -10.93
CA PRO A 64 -20.77 -3.61 -9.58
C PRO A 64 -19.42 -3.12 -9.07
N LEU A 65 -19.43 -2.04 -8.27
CA LEU A 65 -18.26 -1.43 -7.64
C LEU A 65 -17.37 -2.50 -6.98
N VAL A 66 -16.14 -2.63 -7.46
CA VAL A 66 -15.16 -3.54 -6.85
C VAL A 66 -14.34 -2.77 -5.83
N ILE A 67 -14.59 -3.07 -4.55
CA ILE A 67 -13.84 -2.53 -3.42
C ILE A 67 -12.79 -3.56 -2.99
N PHE A 68 -11.55 -3.11 -2.92
CA PHE A 68 -10.41 -3.89 -2.44
C PHE A 68 -10.06 -3.45 -1.02
N ALA A 69 -10.18 -4.33 -0.04
CA ALA A 69 -9.79 -4.08 1.34
C ALA A 69 -8.37 -4.58 1.62
N ARG A 70 -7.58 -3.81 2.37
CA ARG A 70 -6.20 -4.15 2.72
C ARG A 70 -6.14 -5.37 3.63
N ILE A 71 -5.15 -6.22 3.43
CA ILE A 71 -4.81 -7.34 4.32
C ILE A 71 -3.65 -6.88 5.21
N ASP A 72 -3.96 -6.42 6.42
CA ASP A 72 -2.96 -5.81 7.32
C ASP A 72 -1.81 -6.76 7.69
N SER A 73 -2.04 -8.07 7.66
CA SER A 73 -1.05 -9.11 8.04
C SER A 73 -0.24 -9.68 6.86
N ALA A 74 -0.48 -9.25 5.62
CA ALA A 74 0.15 -9.84 4.43
C ALA A 74 1.22 -8.95 3.79
N ARG A 75 1.80 -8.00 4.53
CA ARG A 75 2.88 -7.16 4.01
C ARG A 75 4.15 -7.97 3.85
N ASN A 76 4.67 -7.97 2.63
CA ASN A 76 5.96 -8.56 2.29
C ASN A 76 6.68 -7.67 1.27
N ASP A 77 7.98 -7.48 1.43
CA ASP A 77 8.86 -6.82 0.45
C ASP A 77 8.36 -5.44 -0.04
N ASN A 78 7.94 -4.55 0.86
CA ASN A 78 7.40 -3.21 0.56
C ASN A 78 6.15 -3.22 -0.35
N CYS A 79 5.40 -4.32 -0.35
CA CYS A 79 4.14 -4.44 -1.06
C CYS A 79 2.96 -4.66 -0.12
N GLU A 80 1.84 -4.03 -0.47
CA GLU A 80 0.57 -4.17 0.19
C GLU A 80 -0.35 -5.11 -0.60
N TYR A 81 -1.10 -5.94 0.11
CA TYR A 81 -2.05 -6.84 -0.49
C TYR A 81 -3.46 -6.42 -0.12
N PHE A 82 -4.35 -6.53 -1.10
CA PHE A 82 -5.76 -6.25 -0.97
C PHE A 82 -6.58 -7.43 -1.49
N TYR A 83 -7.79 -7.61 -0.98
CA TYR A 83 -8.75 -8.60 -1.46
C TYR A 83 -10.07 -7.94 -1.79
N VAL A 84 -10.79 -8.51 -2.75
CA VAL A 84 -12.17 -8.08 -3.02
C VAL A 84 -13.08 -8.66 -1.95
N GLU A 85 -13.80 -7.82 -1.21
CA GLU A 85 -14.68 -8.27 -0.12
C GLU A 85 -15.74 -9.27 -0.61
N THR A 86 -16.30 -9.02 -1.79
CA THR A 86 -17.31 -9.88 -2.43
C THR A 86 -16.72 -11.08 -3.17
N ALA A 87 -15.40 -11.14 -3.34
CA ALA A 87 -14.72 -12.17 -4.11
C ALA A 87 -13.29 -12.40 -3.58
N VAL A 88 -13.16 -12.99 -2.40
CA VAL A 88 -11.90 -13.18 -1.64
C VAL A 88 -10.77 -13.86 -2.44
N LYS A 89 -11.11 -14.59 -3.50
CA LYS A 89 -10.14 -15.24 -4.40
C LYS A 89 -9.49 -14.27 -5.39
N LYS A 90 -10.05 -13.08 -5.58
CA LYS A 90 -9.44 -11.96 -6.31
C LYS A 90 -8.63 -11.12 -5.34
N ARG A 91 -7.36 -10.90 -5.66
CA ARG A 91 -6.44 -10.11 -4.84
C ARG A 91 -5.68 -9.13 -5.69
N LEU A 92 -5.29 -8.03 -5.08
CA LEU A 92 -4.42 -7.02 -5.69
C LEU A 92 -3.15 -6.92 -4.84
N LYS A 93 -1.99 -6.89 -5.48
CA LYS A 93 -0.72 -6.53 -4.84
C LYS A 93 -0.29 -5.19 -5.41
N VAL A 94 0.06 -4.25 -4.54
CA VAL A 94 0.57 -2.94 -4.92
C VAL A 94 1.88 -2.72 -4.20
N CYS A 95 2.96 -2.50 -4.94
CA CYS A 95 4.28 -2.27 -4.39
C CYS A 95 4.62 -0.77 -4.36
N GLU A 96 5.56 -0.39 -3.50
CA GLU A 96 6.06 1.00 -3.41
C GLU A 96 6.63 1.52 -4.74
N THR A 97 7.15 0.63 -5.58
CA THR A 97 7.61 0.94 -6.96
C THR A 97 6.49 1.43 -7.88
N GLY A 98 5.24 1.29 -7.46
CA GLY A 98 4.05 1.51 -8.27
C GLY A 98 3.66 0.29 -9.09
N GLU A 99 4.37 -0.84 -9.00
CA GLU A 99 3.93 -2.09 -9.63
C GLU A 99 2.60 -2.57 -9.03
N VAL A 100 1.66 -2.95 -9.89
CA VAL A 100 0.36 -3.49 -9.53
C VAL A 100 0.21 -4.87 -10.14
N THR A 101 -0.15 -5.87 -9.33
CA THR A 101 -0.44 -7.23 -9.82
C THR A 101 -1.83 -7.64 -9.38
N LEU A 102 -2.66 -8.05 -10.34
CA LEU A 102 -3.98 -8.61 -10.10
C LEU A 102 -3.89 -10.14 -10.10
N PHE A 103 -4.45 -10.75 -9.07
CA PHE A 103 -4.52 -12.20 -8.91
C PHE A 103 -5.97 -12.67 -8.93
N ASN A 104 -6.19 -13.85 -9.49
CA ASN A 104 -7.43 -14.60 -9.36
C ASN A 104 -7.12 -16.07 -9.04
N HIS A 105 -7.63 -16.57 -7.91
CA HIS A 105 -7.32 -17.92 -7.43
C HIS A 105 -5.79 -18.20 -7.32
N GLY A 106 -5.02 -17.22 -6.87
CA GLY A 106 -3.56 -17.33 -6.72
C GLY A 106 -2.77 -17.27 -8.02
N LYS A 107 -3.41 -17.14 -9.18
CA LYS A 107 -2.75 -16.94 -10.47
C LYS A 107 -2.72 -15.46 -10.82
N VAL A 108 -1.60 -15.00 -11.39
CA VAL A 108 -1.51 -13.65 -11.97
C VAL A 108 -2.44 -13.59 -13.19
N VAL A 109 -3.37 -12.64 -13.18
CA VAL A 109 -4.29 -12.39 -14.31
C VAL A 109 -3.95 -11.12 -15.06
N ASN A 110 -3.35 -10.13 -14.39
CA ASN A 110 -2.88 -8.91 -15.04
C ASN A 110 -1.76 -8.28 -14.20
N VAL A 111 -0.89 -7.53 -14.85
CA VAL A 111 0.14 -6.70 -14.22
C VAL A 111 0.04 -5.29 -14.78
N GLY A 112 0.45 -4.30 -14.00
CA GLY A 112 0.36 -2.90 -14.39
C GLY A 112 1.24 -2.03 -13.52
N HIS A 113 1.14 -0.72 -13.75
CA HIS A 113 1.85 0.26 -12.96
C HIS A 113 0.96 1.46 -12.64
N MET A 114 1.13 1.99 -11.43
CA MET A 114 0.52 3.24 -11.03
C MET A 114 1.20 4.40 -11.73
N VAL A 115 0.38 5.28 -12.30
CA VAL A 115 0.78 6.55 -12.91
C VAL A 115 0.09 7.66 -12.14
N LYS A 116 0.86 8.68 -11.76
CA LYS A 116 0.29 9.90 -11.17
C LYS A 116 -0.62 10.58 -12.20
N PRO A 117 -1.81 11.06 -11.80
CA PRO A 117 -2.64 11.87 -12.69
C PRO A 117 -1.83 13.09 -13.12
N ARG A 118 -1.80 13.40 -14.42
CA ARG A 118 -1.29 14.70 -14.87
C ARG A 118 -2.39 15.73 -14.60
N TYR A 119 -2.10 16.68 -13.73
CA TYR A 119 -2.90 17.90 -13.56
C TYR A 119 -2.61 18.85 -14.72
#